data_AF-A0A9E3WQ20-F1
#
_entry.id   AF-A0A9E3WQ20-F1
#
_cell.length_a   1.000
_cell.length_b   1.000
_cell.length_c   1.000
_cell.angle_alpha   90.00
_cell.angle_beta   90.00
_cell.angle_gamma   90.00
#
_symmetry.space_group_name_H-M   'P 1'
#
loop_
_entity.id
_entity.type
_entity.pdbx_description
1 polymer ?
#
loop_
_entity_poly.entity_id
_entity_poly.type
_entity_poly.pdbx_seq_one_letter_code
_entity_poly.pdbx_strand_id
1 'polypeptide(L)'
;WSLILIGTQVADADLEPLGDLPELNDLRLSSTSISNAGLVHLERCHELRIVDLRKTNVTAAGVAKLQQALSSCLITWDAQAAAALK
;
A
#
# COMPACT_ATOMS: atom_id res chain seq x y z
N TRP A 1 6.17 12.83 7.57
CA TRP A 1 5.78 12.07 8.78
C TRP A 1 5.55 10.59 8.48
N SER A 2 5.39 9.77 9.51
CA SER A 2 5.15 8.32 9.41
C SER A 2 3.78 7.96 9.99
N LEU A 3 3.05 7.07 9.34
CA LEU A 3 1.75 6.57 9.79
C LEU A 3 1.78 5.05 9.91
N ILE A 4 1.43 4.53 11.09
CA ILE A 4 1.46 3.10 11.41
C ILE A 4 0.04 2.62 11.69
N LEU A 5 -0.45 1.72 10.84
CA LEU A 5 -1.80 1.14 10.90
C LEU A 5 -1.76 -0.39 10.92
N ILE A 6 -0.63 -0.96 11.37
CA ILE A 6 -0.38 -2.40 11.38
C ILE A 6 -1.46 -3.11 12.21
N GLY A 7 -2.10 -4.13 11.61
CA GLY A 7 -3.10 -4.96 12.29
C GLY A 7 -4.42 -4.26 12.61
N THR A 8 -4.65 -3.06 12.07
CA THR A 8 -5.91 -2.33 12.26
C THR A 8 -6.94 -2.69 11.19
N GLN A 9 -8.23 -2.41 11.46
CA GLN A 9 -9.33 -2.70 10.55
C GLN A 9 -9.47 -1.62 9.46
N VAL A 10 -8.38 -1.36 8.72
CA VAL A 10 -8.39 -0.43 7.57
C VAL A 10 -8.84 -1.16 6.32
N ALA A 11 -9.76 -0.55 5.58
CA ALA A 11 -10.23 -0.98 4.27
C ALA A 11 -9.82 0.03 3.19
N ASP A 12 -10.03 -0.33 1.93
CA ASP A 12 -9.58 0.46 0.77
C ASP A 12 -10.06 1.92 0.79
N ALA A 13 -11.31 2.14 1.21
CA ALA A 13 -11.91 3.47 1.29
C ALA A 13 -11.27 4.35 2.37
N ASP A 14 -10.72 3.76 3.43
CA ASP A 14 -10.08 4.50 4.52
C ASP A 14 -8.72 5.09 4.09
N LEU A 15 -8.18 4.67 2.93
CA LEU A 15 -6.96 5.25 2.36
C LEU A 15 -7.22 6.52 1.55
N GLU A 16 -8.47 6.85 1.22
CA GLU A 16 -8.80 8.04 0.42
C GLU A 16 -8.21 9.34 1.00
N PRO A 17 -8.35 9.63 2.31
CA PRO A 17 -7.81 10.86 2.89
C PRO A 17 -6.28 10.91 2.90
N LEU A 18 -5.59 9.75 2.79
CA LEU A 18 -4.13 9.72 2.79
C LEU A 18 -3.55 10.34 1.51
N GLY A 19 -4.29 10.32 0.41
CA GLY A 19 -3.91 10.94 -0.86
C GLY A 19 -3.72 12.46 -0.79
N ASP A 20 -4.27 13.11 0.25
CA ASP A 20 -4.16 14.54 0.49
C ASP A 20 -3.13 14.89 1.58
N LEU A 21 -2.28 13.94 1.98
CA LEU A 21 -1.18 14.14 2.94
C LEU A 21 0.16 14.27 2.21
N PRO A 22 0.53 15.47 1.71
CA PRO A 22 1.71 15.65 0.86
C PRO A 22 3.03 15.35 1.57
N GLU A 23 3.07 15.37 2.90
CA GLU A 23 4.30 15.10 3.66
C GLU A 23 4.37 13.66 4.22
N LEU A 24 3.46 12.76 3.82
CA LEU A 24 3.51 11.37 4.26
C LEU A 24 4.69 10.65 3.58
N ASN A 25 5.64 10.18 4.39
CA ASN A 25 6.90 9.58 3.92
C ASN A 25 7.00 8.07 4.22
N ASP A 26 6.40 7.60 5.31
CA ASP A 26 6.41 6.18 5.70
C ASP A 26 4.99 5.75 6.07
N LEU A 27 4.49 4.70 5.42
CA LEU A 27 3.16 4.14 5.63
C LEU A 27 3.24 2.64 5.91
N ARG A 28 2.80 2.22 7.09
CA ARG A 28 2.76 0.81 7.49
C ARG A 28 1.34 0.30 7.54
N LEU A 29 0.97 -0.55 6.59
CA LEU A 29 -0.36 -1.14 6.42
C LEU A 29 -0.32 -2.67 6.60
N SER A 30 0.72 -3.23 7.22
CA SER A 30 0.83 -4.68 7.29
C SER A 30 -0.28 -5.32 8.14
N SER A 31 -0.72 -6.52 7.76
CA SER A 31 -1.84 -7.22 8.40
C SER A 31 -3.17 -6.44 8.37
N THR A 32 -3.45 -5.74 7.28
CA THR A 32 -4.72 -5.03 7.03
C THR A 32 -5.47 -5.65 5.84
N SER A 33 -6.71 -5.23 5.60
CA SER A 33 -7.54 -5.78 4.51
C SER A 33 -7.39 -5.04 3.17
N ILE A 34 -6.37 -4.19 3.04
CA ILE A 34 -6.13 -3.39 1.82
C ILE A 34 -5.90 -4.28 0.60
N SER A 35 -6.49 -3.88 -0.52
CA SER A 35 -6.40 -4.52 -1.83
C SER A 35 -5.80 -3.56 -2.87
N ASN A 36 -5.69 -4.02 -4.12
CA ASN A 36 -5.28 -3.16 -5.25
C ASN A 36 -6.17 -1.91 -5.39
N ALA A 37 -7.44 -1.97 -4.96
CA ALA A 37 -8.35 -0.83 -5.06
C ALA A 37 -7.93 0.32 -4.15
N GLY A 38 -7.49 0.01 -2.91
CA GLY A 38 -7.01 1.02 -1.97
C GLY A 38 -5.69 1.68 -2.40
N LEU A 39 -4.82 0.96 -3.12
CA LEU A 39 -3.54 1.49 -3.58
C LEU A 39 -3.67 2.70 -4.51
N VAL A 40 -4.80 2.84 -5.22
CA VAL A 40 -5.05 3.98 -6.12
C VAL A 40 -4.98 5.31 -5.37
N HIS A 41 -5.40 5.35 -4.10
CA HIS A 41 -5.34 6.56 -3.29
C HIS A 41 -3.90 6.95 -2.91
N LEU A 42 -2.98 5.98 -2.84
CA LEU A 42 -1.58 6.21 -2.51
C LEU A 42 -0.75 6.75 -3.68
N GLU A 43 -1.26 6.65 -4.93
CA GLU A 43 -0.58 7.16 -6.13
C GLU A 43 -0.35 8.69 -6.09
N ARG A 44 -1.14 9.41 -5.28
CA ARG A 44 -1.06 10.86 -5.09
C ARG A 44 -0.06 11.29 -4.01
N CYS A 45 0.44 10.34 -3.22
CA CYS A 45 1.37 10.61 -2.13
C CYS A 45 2.82 10.62 -2.64
N HIS A 46 3.19 11.64 -3.41
CA HIS A 46 4.48 11.68 -4.12
C HIS A 46 5.73 11.67 -3.21
N GLU A 47 5.58 12.07 -1.93
CA GLU A 47 6.67 12.03 -0.95
C GLU A 47 6.79 10.68 -0.21
N LEU A 48 5.95 9.68 -0.52
CA LEU A 48 6.08 8.35 0.07
C LEU A 48 7.41 7.72 -0.33
N ARG A 49 8.16 7.30 0.69
CA ARG A 49 9.45 6.62 0.54
C ARG A 49 9.39 5.17 0.97
N ILE A 50 8.51 4.84 1.91
CA ILE A 50 8.38 3.48 2.44
C ILE A 50 6.90 3.15 2.55
N VAL A 51 6.51 2.02 1.96
CA VAL A 51 5.18 1.43 2.15
C VAL A 51 5.34 -0.04 2.51
N ASP A 52 4.73 -0.46 3.61
CA ASP A 52 4.68 -1.87 4.04
C ASP A 52 3.27 -2.42 3.88
N LEU A 53 3.11 -3.30 2.89
CA LEU A 53 1.87 -3.98 2.49
C LEU A 53 1.92 -5.49 2.79
N ARG A 54 2.80 -5.95 3.68
CA ARG A 54 2.87 -7.38 4.05
C ARG A 54 1.56 -7.85 4.68
N LYS A 55 1.16 -9.10 4.43
CA LYS A 55 -0.09 -9.69 4.91
C LYS A 55 -1.33 -8.85 4.57
N THR A 56 -1.38 -8.30 3.36
CA THR A 56 -2.56 -7.62 2.80
C THR A 56 -3.11 -8.40 1.60
N ASN A 57 -4.19 -7.92 0.99
CA ASN A 57 -4.81 -8.52 -0.20
C ASN A 57 -4.27 -7.92 -1.51
N VAL A 58 -3.12 -7.23 -1.46
CA VAL A 58 -2.48 -6.66 -2.64
C VAL A 58 -1.84 -7.74 -3.50
N THR A 59 -1.85 -7.52 -4.81
CA THR A 59 -1.27 -8.45 -5.79
C THR A 59 -0.01 -7.85 -6.43
N ALA A 60 0.76 -8.70 -7.12
CA ALA A 60 1.90 -8.26 -7.92
C ALA A 60 1.54 -7.13 -8.90
N ALA A 61 0.36 -7.20 -9.52
CA ALA A 61 -0.10 -6.19 -10.46
C ALA A 61 -0.37 -4.84 -9.79
N GLY A 62 -0.99 -4.86 -8.60
CA GLY A 62 -1.24 -3.64 -7.83
C GLY A 62 0.06 -2.98 -7.36
N VAL A 63 1.01 -3.78 -6.88
CA VAL A 63 2.32 -3.26 -6.45
C VAL A 63 3.12 -2.73 -7.63
N ALA A 64 3.12 -3.40 -8.79
CA ALA A 64 3.79 -2.90 -9.99
C ALA A 64 3.23 -1.54 -10.42
N LYS A 65 1.91 -1.36 -10.37
CA LYS A 65 1.25 -0.09 -10.66
C LYS A 65 1.64 1.00 -9.66
N LEU A 66 1.62 0.69 -8.36
CA LEU A 66 2.03 1.62 -7.32
C LEU A 66 3.51 2.00 -7.44
N GLN A 67 4.38 1.06 -7.78
CA GLN A 67 5.81 1.31 -7.99
C GLN A 67 6.07 2.21 -9.22
N GLN A 68 5.24 2.10 -10.26
CA GLN A 68 5.30 3.00 -11.42
C GLN A 68 4.88 4.42 -11.06
N ALA A 69 3.85 4.58 -10.22
CA ALA A 69 3.42 5.89 -9.72
C ALA A 69 4.43 6.51 -8.75
N LEU A 70 5.07 5.68 -7.91
CA LEU A 70 6.00 6.07 -6.86
C LEU A 70 7.38 5.45 -7.11
N SER A 71 8.07 5.92 -8.14
CA SER A 71 9.34 5.32 -8.61
C SER A 71 10.48 5.31 -7.57
N SER A 72 10.45 6.23 -6.60
CA SER A 72 11.42 6.32 -5.50
C SER A 72 10.97 5.65 -4.20
N CYS A 73 9.77 5.07 -4.17
CA CYS A 73 9.21 4.46 -2.97
C CYS A 73 9.65 2.99 -2.85
N LEU A 74 10.13 2.62 -1.66
CA LEU A 74 10.39 1.24 -1.28
C LEU A 74 9.08 0.57 -0.86
N ILE A 75 8.55 -0.31 -1.70
CA ILE A 75 7.33 -1.06 -1.42
C ILE A 75 7.70 -2.46 -0.95
N THR A 76 7.44 -2.75 0.32
CA THR A 76 7.58 -4.10 0.88
C THR A 76 6.21 -4.77 0.88
N TRP A 77 6.08 -5.93 0.27
CA TRP A 77 4.84 -6.70 0.22
C TRP A 77 5.19 -8.17 0.27
N ASP A 78 4.27 -8.97 0.81
CA ASP A 78 4.43 -10.42 0.71
C ASP A 78 4.05 -10.80 -0.71
N ALA A 79 5.02 -11.29 -1.48
CA ALA A 79 4.73 -11.86 -2.77
C ALA A 79 3.83 -13.06 -2.54
N GLN A 80 2.51 -12.86 -2.63
CA GLN A 80 1.56 -13.94 -2.71
C GLN A 80 1.95 -14.72 -3.96
N ALA A 81 2.68 -15.84 -3.77
CA ALA A 81 2.75 -16.88 -4.77
C ALA A 81 1.30 -17.11 -5.13
N ALA A 82 0.93 -16.79 -6.37
CA ALA A 82 -0.42 -16.97 -6.87
C ALA A 82 -0.85 -18.34 -6.33
N ALA A 83 -1.91 -18.36 -5.53
CA ALA A 83 -2.56 -19.60 -5.17
C ALA A 83 -3.09 -20.17 -6.48
N ALA A 84 -2.20 -20.81 -7.24
CA ALA A 84 -2.54 -21.83 -8.20
C ALA A 84 -3.02 -22.99 -7.34
N LEU A 85 -4.28 -22.86 -6.90
CA LEU A 85 -5.10 -24.01 -6.58
C LEU A 85 -5.11 -24.89 -7.82
N LYS A 86 -4.29 -25.94 -7.79
CA LYS A 86 -4.61 -27.24 -8.36
C LYS A 86 -4.67 -28.23 -7.22
#